data_AF-A0A0R1V3T4-F1
#
_entry.id   AF-A0A0R1V3T4-F1
#
_cell.length_a   1.000
_cell.length_b   1.000
_cell.length_c   1.000
_cell.angle_alpha   90.00
_cell.angle_beta   90.00
_cell.angle_gamma   90.00
#
_symmetry.space_group_name_H-M   'P 1'
#
loop_
_entity.id
_entity.type
_entity.pdbx_description
1 polymer ?
#
loop_
_entity_poly.entity_id
_entity_poly.type
_entity_poly.pdbx_seq_one_letter_code
_entity_poly.pdbx_strand_id
1 'polypeptide(L)' 'MIQQLKKRVPGQNIKFKVLELHFYGHNGDHLLVYAQILDQVYLVAIGTHSDLF' A
#
# COMPACT_ATOMS: atom_id res chain seq x y z
N MET A 1 4.44 -8.46 -6.83
CA MET A 1 3.99 -7.05 -6.89
C MET A 1 5.10 -6.04 -6.61
N ILE A 2 5.81 -6.12 -5.49
CA ILE A 2 6.91 -5.20 -5.10
C ILE A 2 8.01 -5.06 -6.16
N GLN A 3 8.38 -6.16 -6.83
CA GLN A 3 9.41 -6.15 -7.89
C GLN A 3 8.98 -5.33 -9.12
N GLN A 4 7.68 -5.26 -9.43
CA GLN A 4 7.17 -4.45 -10.54
C GLN A 4 7.27 -2.95 -10.22
N LEU A 5 7.00 -2.57 -8.96
CA LEU A 5 7.12 -1.18 -8.52
C LEU A 5 8.60 -0.74 -8.52
N LYS A 6 9.52 -1.59 -8.04
CA LYS A 6 10.97 -1.32 -8.11
C LYS A 6 11.48 -1.11 -9.54
N LYS A 7 10.91 -1.80 -10.54
CA LYS A 7 11.25 -1.59 -11.96
C LYS A 7 10.77 -0.24 -12.50
N ARG A 8 9.61 0.25 -12.02
CA ARG A 8 9.04 1.54 -12.44
C ARG A 8 9.79 2.73 -11.86
N VAL A 9 10.46 2.55 -10.72
CA VAL A 9 11.13 3.63 -9.98
C VAL A 9 12.51 3.17 -9.49
N PRO A 10 13.47 2.99 -10.42
CA PRO A 10 14.80 2.51 -10.11
C PRO A 10 15.59 3.51 -9.25
N GLY A 11 16.38 3.00 -8.31
CA GLY A 11 17.27 3.80 -7.46
C GLY A 11 16.59 4.58 -6.32
N GLN A 12 15.26 4.54 -6.23
CA GLN A 12 14.51 5.18 -5.16
C GLN A 12 14.36 4.23 -3.95
N ASN A 13 14.55 4.77 -2.74
CA ASN A 13 14.28 4.01 -1.52
C ASN A 13 12.76 3.97 -1.27
N ILE A 14 12.09 2.94 -1.78
CA ILE A 14 10.64 2.80 -1.68
C ILE A 14 10.25 2.39 -0.25
N LYS A 15 9.61 3.30 0.48
CA LYS A 15 8.95 3.00 1.76
C LYS A 15 7.48 2.71 1.52
N PHE A 16 7.05 1.49 1.87
CA PHE A 16 5.65 1.12 1.90
C PHE A 16 5.01 1.65 3.17
N LYS A 17 3.81 2.22 3.04
CA LYS A 17 2.97 2.71 4.12
C LYS A 17 1.68 1.90 4.10
N VAL A 18 1.16 1.61 5.28
CA VAL A 18 -0.12 0.92 5.48
C VAL A 18 -1.07 1.91 6.15
N LEU A 19 -2.28 2.04 5.62
CA LEU A 19 -3.35 2.85 6.19
C LEU A 19 -4.53 1.94 6.51
N GLU A 20 -5.00 1.97 7.75
CA GLU A 20 -6.21 1.28 8.17
C GLU A 20 -7.44 2.04 7.67
N LEU A 21 -8.35 1.30 7.05
CA LEU A 21 -9.60 1.81 6.48
C LEU A 21 -10.78 1.26 7.26
N HIS A 22 -11.62 2.16 7.75
CA HIS A 22 -12.85 1.83 8.47
C HIS A 22 -14.04 2.10 7.56
N PHE A 23 -14.64 1.04 7.02
CA PHE A 23 -15.86 1.14 6.23
C PHE A 23 -17.07 0.78 7.10
N TYR A 24 -18.06 1.68 7.16
CA TYR A 24 -19.40 1.44 7.73
C TYR A 24 -19.48 0.95 9.19
N GLY A 25 -18.48 1.27 10.03
CA GLY A 25 -18.53 0.97 11.47
C GLY A 25 -18.27 -0.50 11.82
N HIS A 26 -17.90 -1.34 10.86
CA HIS A 26 -17.24 -2.61 11.13
C HIS A 26 -15.77 -2.35 11.49
N ASN A 27 -15.22 -3.18 12.39
CA ASN A 27 -13.83 -3.08 12.82
C ASN A 27 -12.91 -3.01 11.58
N GLY A 28 -11.88 -2.17 11.68
CA GLY A 28 -10.97 -1.78 10.60
C GLY A 28 -10.08 -2.89 10.10
N ASP A 29 -10.66 -3.97 9.59
CA ASP A 29 -9.91 -5.09 9.03
C ASP A 29 -9.33 -4.75 7.65
N HIS A 30 -9.81 -3.68 7.00
CA HIS A 30 -9.35 -3.27 5.69
C HIS A 30 -8.10 -2.41 5.78
N LEU A 31 -7.09 -2.76 4.99
CA LEU A 31 -5.82 -2.05 4.89
C LEU A 31 -5.60 -1.58 3.46
N LEU A 32 -5.06 -0.37 3.34
CA LEU A 32 -4.51 0.17 2.11
C LEU A 32 -2.99 0.23 2.19
N VAL A 33 -2.32 -0.51 1.31
CA VAL A 33 -0.87 -0.45 1.14
C VAL A 33 -0.55 0.48 -0.02
N TYR A 34 0.26 1.49 0.25
CA TYR A 34 0.71 2.43 -0.77
C TYR A 34 2.19 2.76 -0.62
N ALA A 35 2.79 3.27 -1.68
CA ALA A 35 4.13 3.85 -1.66
C ALA A 35 4.05 5.31 -2.10
N GLN A 36 4.73 6.19 -1.37
CA GLN A 36 4.91 7.57 -1.77
C GLN A 36 6.32 7.74 -2.29
N ILE A 37 6.45 8.21 -3.53
CA ILE A 37 7.73 8.42 -4.20
C ILE A 37 7.71 9.80 -4.82
N LEU A 38 8.57 10.69 -4.33
CA LEU A 38 8.54 12.12 -4.65
C LEU A 38 7.13 12.68 -4.40
N ASP A 39 6.48 13.24 -5.43
CA ASP A 39 5.15 13.83 -5.37
C ASP A 39 4.01 12.87 -5.79
N GLN A 40 4.35 11.61 -6.10
CA GLN A 40 3.38 10.64 -6.60
C GLN A 40 3.05 9.56 -5.56
N VAL A 41 1.76 9.22 -5.47
CA VAL A 41 1.24 8.13 -4.65
C VAL A 41 0.90 6.95 -5.53
N TYR A 42 1.54 5.81 -5.22
CA TYR A 42 1.30 4.55 -5.90
C TYR A 42 0.47 3.64 -5.00
N LEU A 43 -0.75 3.35 -5.43
CA LEU A 43 -1.57 2.32 -4.80
C LEU A 43 -0.92 0.96 -5.07
N VAL A 44 -0.62 0.22 -4.00
CA VAL A 44 0.03 -1.08 -4.11
C VAL A 44 -1.00 -2.18 -3.90
N ALA A 45 -1.77 -2.14 -2.83
CA ALA A 45 -2.80 -3.15 -2.59
C ALA A 45 -3.89 -2.61 -1.66
N ILE A 46 -5.08 -3.20 -1.75
CA ILE A 46 -6.17 -2.99 -0.80
C ILE A 46 -6.79 -4.35 -0.48
N GLY A 47 -7.04 -4.62 0.79
CA GLY A 47 -7.50 -5.94 1.23
C GLY A 47 -7.70 -5.97 2.74
N THR A 48 -8.01 -7.13 3.31
CA THR A 48 -8.00 -7.29 4.77
C THR A 48 -6.59 -7.62 5.29
N HIS A 49 -6.37 -7.57 6.60
CA HIS A 49 -5.09 -8.04 7.17
C HIS A 49 -4.75 -9.48 6.72
N SER A 50 -5.73 -10.40 6.70
CA SER A 50 -5.52 -11.79 6.28
C SER A 50 -5.31 -11.99 4.78
N ASP A 51 -5.74 -11.04 3.94
CA ASP A 51 -5.52 -11.09 2.50
C ASP A 51 -4.11 -10.62 2.12
N LEU A 52 -3.57 -9.68 2.90
CA LEU A 52 -2.31 -8.99 2.61
C LEU A 52 -1.10 -9.59 3.34
N PHE A 53 -1.32 -10.34 4.43
CA PHE A 53 -0.29 -10.96 5.27
C PHE A 53 -0.67 -12.41 5.65
#